data_AF-A0A6B3CMY7-F1
#
_entry.id   AF-A0A6B3CMY7-F1
#
_cell.length_a   1.000
_cell.length_b   1.000
_cell.length_c   1.000
_cell.angle_alpha   90.00
_cell.angle_beta   90.00
_cell.angle_gamma   90.00
#
_symmetry.space_group_name_H-M   'P 1'
#
loop_
_entity.id
_entity.type
_entity.pdbx_description
1 polymer ?
#
loop_
_entity_poly.entity_id
_entity_poly.type
_entity_poly.pdbx_seq_one_letter_code
_entity_poly.pdbx_strand_id
1 'polypeptide(L)'
;RLTVHCSSQGTSAVQKELARLFDLPEDRITVHAEHVGGGFGSKGTPRPEVVLAAMAARETGRRVTVALPRRYLPAVVGHRAPTLHRLRLGADSGGRLTAL
;
A
#
# COMPACT_ATOMS: atom_id res chain seq x y z
N ARG A 1 -12.21 -11.75 16.05
CA ARG A 1 -12.23 -10.31 15.73
C ARG A 1 -10.78 -9.86 15.64
N LEU A 2 -10.40 -9.12 14.59
CA LEU A 2 -9.03 -8.68 14.32
C LEU A 2 -8.95 -7.15 14.42
N THR A 3 -8.03 -6.65 15.24
CA THR A 3 -7.73 -5.20 15.34
C THR A 3 -6.32 -4.98 14.85
N VAL A 4 -6.17 -4.05 13.92
CA VAL A 4 -4.91 -3.78 13.20
C VAL A 4 -4.53 -2.33 13.39
N HIS A 5 -3.30 -2.09 13.83
CA HIS A 5 -2.67 -0.77 13.77
C HIS A 5 -1.60 -0.83 12.70
N CYS A 6 -1.71 0.02 11.68
CA CYS A 6 -0.72 0.04 10.60
C CYS A 6 -0.52 1.45 10.05
N SER A 7 0.63 1.69 9.45
CA SER A 7 0.91 2.94 8.74
C SER A 7 0.38 2.81 7.32
N SER A 8 -0.83 3.31 7.04
CA SER A 8 -1.53 3.14 5.77
C SER A 8 -2.22 4.42 5.31
N GLN A 9 -2.22 4.68 3.99
CA GLN A 9 -3.02 5.73 3.34
C GLN A 9 -4.40 5.21 2.89
N GLY A 10 -4.67 3.91 3.06
CA GLY A 10 -5.91 3.25 2.59
C GLY A 10 -6.37 2.16 3.57
N THR A 11 -6.93 2.55 4.71
CA THR A 11 -7.40 1.62 5.75
C THR A 11 -8.49 0.68 5.25
N SER A 12 -9.44 1.16 4.44
CA SER A 12 -10.48 0.32 3.83
C SER A 12 -9.89 -0.73 2.87
N ALA A 13 -8.83 -0.40 2.14
CA ALA A 13 -8.15 -1.37 1.28
C ALA A 13 -7.46 -2.46 2.11
N VAL A 14 -6.85 -2.09 3.23
CA VAL A 14 -6.26 -3.06 4.19
C VAL A 14 -7.36 -3.95 4.79
N GLN A 15 -8.48 -3.38 5.23
CA GLN A 15 -9.59 -4.14 5.78
C GLN A 15 -10.12 -5.18 4.78
N LYS A 16 -10.39 -4.75 3.54
CA LYS A 16 -10.89 -5.62 2.47
C LYS A 16 -9.90 -6.73 2.13
N GLU A 17 -8.62 -6.40 2.04
CA GLU A 17 -7.61 -7.40 1.69
C GLU A 17 -7.41 -8.43 2.81
N LEU A 18 -7.42 -8.00 4.08
CA LEU A 18 -7.36 -8.92 5.21
C LEU A 18 -8.63 -9.78 5.34
N ALA A 19 -9.80 -9.21 5.08
CA ALA A 19 -11.07 -9.93 5.04
C ALA A 19 -11.02 -11.06 4.00
N ARG A 20 -10.59 -10.71 2.78
CA ARG A 20 -10.43 -11.64 1.66
C ARG A 20 -9.40 -12.73 1.94
N LEU A 21 -8.22 -12.38 2.45
CA LEU A 21 -7.12 -13.33 2.67
C LEU A 21 -7.41 -14.32 3.81
N PHE A 22 -8.17 -13.91 4.82
CA PHE A 22 -8.43 -14.72 6.00
C PHE A 22 -9.84 -15.28 6.09
N ASP A 23 -10.64 -15.10 5.04
CA ASP A 23 -12.04 -15.51 4.97
C ASP A 23 -12.85 -15.02 6.19
N LEU A 24 -12.74 -13.71 6.45
CA LEU A 24 -13.40 -13.04 7.55
C LEU A 24 -14.41 -12.01 7.01
N PRO A 25 -15.59 -11.88 7.64
CA PRO A 25 -16.45 -10.73 7.44
C PRO A 25 -15.70 -9.42 7.72
N GLU A 26 -15.88 -8.39 6.87
CA GLU A 26 -15.18 -7.10 7.02
C GLU A 26 -15.46 -6.44 8.38
N ASP A 27 -16.66 -6.60 8.94
CA ASP A 27 -17.07 -6.06 10.25
C ASP A 27 -16.34 -6.71 11.44
N ARG A 28 -15.70 -7.87 11.22
CA ARG A 28 -14.83 -8.53 12.21
C ARG A 28 -13.42 -7.96 12.21
N ILE A 29 -13.10 -7.01 11.33
CA ILE A 29 -11.78 -6.39 11.20
C ILE A 29 -11.90 -4.88 11.43
N THR A 30 -11.02 -4.33 12.27
CA THR A 30 -10.90 -2.88 12.48
C THR A 30 -9.47 -2.46 12.21
N VAL A 31 -9.27 -1.47 11.33
CA VAL A 31 -7.95 -0.96 10.95
C VAL A 31 -7.79 0.49 11.39
N HIS A 32 -6.77 0.76 12.20
CA HIS A 32 -6.41 2.08 12.70
C HIS A 32 -5.12 2.58 12.03
N ALA A 33 -5.17 3.82 11.53
CA ALA A 33 -4.03 4.53 10.93
C ALA A 33 -4.15 6.04 11.14
N GLU A 34 -4.42 6.48 12.37
CA GLU A 34 -4.66 7.90 12.71
C GLU A 34 -3.45 8.79 12.39
N HIS A 35 -2.24 8.29 12.62
CA HIS A 35 -0.99 9.01 12.35
C HIS A 35 -0.12 8.22 11.36
N VAL A 36 0.26 8.87 10.26
CA VAL A 36 1.07 8.27 9.20
C VAL A 36 2.28 9.14 8.94
N GLY A 37 3.48 8.64 9.25
CA GLY A 37 4.77 9.31 9.00
C GLY A 37 5.17 9.35 7.53
N GLY A 38 4.30 9.89 6.66
CA GLY A 38 4.50 9.97 5.22
C GLY A 38 4.26 8.63 4.49
N GLY A 39 3.82 8.74 3.24
CA GLY A 39 3.56 7.59 2.36
C GLY A 39 3.99 7.84 0.92
N PHE A 40 3.65 9.00 0.35
CA PHE A 40 4.06 9.38 -1.02
C PHE A 40 3.75 8.31 -2.07
N GLY A 41 2.63 7.59 -1.90
CA GLY A 41 2.18 6.48 -2.75
C GLY A 41 2.61 5.09 -2.26
N SER A 42 3.67 4.98 -1.46
CA SER A 42 4.18 3.70 -0.98
C SER A 42 3.25 2.99 0.02
N LYS A 43 2.36 3.73 0.68
CA LYS A 43 1.41 3.19 1.68
C LYS A 43 -0.05 3.22 1.20
N GLY A 44 -0.27 3.41 -0.11
CA GLY A 44 -1.62 3.45 -0.71
C GLY A 44 -2.31 2.09 -0.80
N THR A 45 -1.52 1.02 -0.89
CA THR A 45 -2.00 -0.36 -0.96
C THR A 45 -1.53 -1.16 0.26
N PRO A 46 -2.27 -2.23 0.65
CA PRO A 46 -1.82 -3.16 1.67
C PRO A 46 -0.44 -3.74 1.32
N ARG A 47 0.43 -3.85 2.32
CA ARG A 47 1.80 -4.35 2.16
C ARG A 47 2.00 -5.62 2.99
N PRO A 48 2.97 -6.50 2.64
CA PRO A 48 3.11 -7.81 3.27
C PRO A 48 3.21 -7.79 4.80
N GLU A 49 3.78 -6.75 5.41
CA GLU A 49 3.96 -6.66 6.85
C GLU A 49 2.65 -6.74 7.64
N VAL A 50 1.54 -6.18 7.12
CA VAL A 50 0.24 -6.23 7.81
C VAL A 50 -0.38 -7.62 7.77
N VAL A 51 -0.18 -8.34 6.65
CA VAL A 51 -0.61 -9.72 6.47
C VAL A 51 0.21 -10.65 7.37
N LEU A 52 1.53 -10.48 7.39
CA LEU A 52 2.43 -11.24 8.25
C LEU A 52 2.11 -11.05 9.75
N ALA A 53 1.85 -9.80 10.17
CA ALA A 53 1.43 -9.52 11.55
C ALA A 53 0.11 -10.23 11.89
N ALA A 54 -0.87 -10.20 10.99
CA ALA A 54 -2.16 -10.87 11.19
C ALA A 54 -2.03 -12.40 11.22
N MET A 55 -1.23 -13.01 10.34
CA MET A 55 -0.94 -14.44 10.35
C MET A 55 -0.30 -14.87 11.67
N ALA A 56 0.77 -14.18 12.07
CA ALA A 56 1.48 -14.49 13.30
C ALA A 56 0.61 -14.29 14.55
N ALA A 57 -0.24 -13.26 14.58
CA ALA A 57 -1.16 -13.05 15.69
C ALA A 57 -2.22 -14.16 15.81
N ARG A 58 -2.73 -14.66 14.67
CA ARG A 58 -3.68 -15.78 14.64
C ARG A 58 -3.03 -17.10 15.07
N GLU A 59 -1.83 -17.38 14.57
CA GLU A 59 -1.10 -18.61 14.88
C GLU A 59 -0.70 -18.67 16.36
N THR A 60 -0.20 -17.55 16.91
CA THR A 60 0.33 -17.52 18.27
C THR A 60 -0.71 -17.20 19.34
N GLY A 61 -1.90 -16.73 18.94
CA GLY A 61 -2.90 -16.17 19.86
C GLY A 61 -2.43 -14.91 20.61
N ARG A 62 -1.32 -14.29 20.18
CA ARG A 62 -0.67 -13.15 20.84
C ARG A 62 -0.72 -11.90 19.96
N ARG A 63 -0.56 -10.74 20.59
CA ARG A 63 -0.34 -9.48 19.86
C ARG A 63 1.03 -9.52 19.19
N VAL A 64 1.08 -9.21 17.90
CA VAL A 64 2.31 -9.20 17.11
C VAL A 64 2.51 -7.82 16.47
N THR A 65 3.74 -7.34 16.52
CA THR A 65 4.17 -6.14 15.80
C THR A 65 5.24 -6.54 14.80
N VAL A 66 5.05 -6.13 13.55
CA VAL A 66 6.05 -6.30 12.48
C VAL A 66 6.49 -4.91 12.03
N ALA A 67 7.79 -4.63 12.19
CA ALA A 67 8.42 -3.43 11.68
C ALA A 67 9.45 -3.82 10.63
N LEU A 68 9.30 -3.36 9.40
CA LEU A 68 10.25 -3.64 8.33
C LEU A 68 11.56 -2.85 8.54
N PRO A 69 12.72 -3.51 8.61
CA PRO A 69 13.99 -2.83 8.55
C PRO A 69 14.12 -1.99 7.26
N ARG A 70 14.69 -0.79 7.38
CA ARG A 70 14.80 0.18 6.28
C ARG A 70 15.38 -0.42 4.99
N ARG A 71 16.37 -1.31 5.11
CA ARG A 71 17.03 -1.98 3.97
C ARG A 71 16.08 -2.81 3.10
N TYR A 72 14.98 -3.31 3.65
CA TYR A 72 14.01 -4.11 2.89
C TYR A 72 12.92 -3.27 2.22
N LEU A 73 12.73 -2.01 2.65
CA LEU A 73 11.64 -1.18 2.12
C LEU A 73 11.68 -1.05 0.59
N PRO A 74 12.82 -0.75 -0.07
CA PRO A 74 12.84 -0.61 -1.54
C PRO A 74 12.33 -1.84 -2.29
N ALA A 75 12.54 -3.04 -1.74
CA ALA A 75 12.08 -4.29 -2.34
C ALA A 75 10.62 -4.61 -2.00
N VAL A 76 10.17 -4.30 -0.78
CA VAL A 76 8.85 -4.71 -0.27
C VAL A 76 7.73 -3.72 -0.62
N VAL A 77 8.00 -2.42 -0.57
CA VAL A 77 6.99 -1.39 -0.86
C VAL A 77 6.99 -0.96 -2.33
N GLY A 78 7.97 -1.46 -3.10
CA GLY A 78 8.18 -1.12 -4.50
C GLY A 78 8.73 0.30 -4.70
N HIS A 79 8.86 0.67 -5.97
CA HIS A 79 9.31 1.99 -6.42
C HIS A 79 8.52 2.41 -7.65
N ARG A 80 8.66 3.68 -8.06
CA ARG A 80 8.11 4.14 -9.34
C ARG A 80 8.72 3.28 -10.46
N ALA A 81 7.87 2.72 -11.31
CA ALA A 81 8.33 1.91 -12.43
C ALA A 81 9.22 2.78 -13.35
N PRO A 82 10.35 2.25 -13.84
CA PRO A 82 11.10 2.92 -14.89
C PRO A 82 10.21 3.05 -16.13
N THR A 83 10.24 4.20 -16.77
CA THR A 83 9.51 4.43 -18.01
C THR A 83 10.46 4.86 -19.12
N LEU A 84 10.17 4.41 -20.34
CA LEU A 84 10.85 4.85 -21.55
C LEU A 84 9.80 5.42 -22.49
N HIS A 85 9.92 6.69 -22.82
CA HIS A 85 8.98 7.39 -23.68
C HIS A 85 9.72 7.97 -24.89
N ARG A 86 9.19 7.75 -26.10
CA ARG A 86 9.57 8.48 -27.31
C ARG A 86 8.40 9.35 -27.74
N LEU A 87 8.56 10.66 -27.63
CA LEU A 87 7.52 11.66 -27.93
C LEU A 87 7.87 12.41 -29.22
N ARG A 88 6.87 12.70 -30.07
CA ARG A 88 7.03 13.53 -31.28
C ARG A 88 5.89 14.53 -31.35
N LEU A 89 6.16 15.79 -31.01
CA LEU A 89 5.16 16.84 -31.06
C LEU A 89 5.26 17.64 -32.37
N GLY A 90 4.11 18.06 -32.90
CA GLY A 90 4.01 19.03 -33.98
C GLY A 90 3.36 20.32 -33.48
N ALA A 91 3.87 21.47 -33.92
CA ALA A 91 3.26 22.78 -33.66
C ALA A 91 3.23 23.62 -34.95
N ASP A 92 2.20 24.44 -35.12
CA ASP A 92 2.17 25.45 -36.18
C ASP A 92 3.10 26.65 -35.86
N SER A 93 3.25 27.58 -36.81
CA SER A 93 4.12 28.76 -36.63
C SER A 93 3.64 29.72 -35.53
N GLY A 94 2.39 29.60 -35.07
CA GLY A 94 1.85 30.33 -33.93
C GLY A 94 2.12 29.65 -32.59
N GLY A 95 2.82 28.50 -32.59
CA GLY A 95 3.13 27.72 -31.39
C GLY A 95 1.98 26.83 -30.92
N ARG A 96 0.88 26.72 -31.67
CA ARG A 96 -0.24 25.84 -31.30
C ARG A 96 0.13 24.40 -31.65
N LEU A 97 0.00 23.50 -30.68
CA LEU A 97 0.18 22.07 -30.89
C LEU A 97 -0.85 21.54 -31.91
N THR A 98 -0.36 20.82 -32.92
CA THR A 98 -1.18 20.23 -34.00
C THR A 98 -1.07 18.70 -34.05
N ALA A 99 -0.07 18.11 -33.39
CA ALA A 99 0.11 16.67 -33.25
C ALA A 99 0.88 16.32 -31.97
N LEU A 100 0.64 15.13 -31.42
CA LEU A 100 1.34 14.52 -30.28
C LEU A 100 1.67 13.05 -30.57
#